data_AF-A0A6I2X6I7-F1
#
_entry.id   AF-A0A6I2X6I7-F1
#
_cell.length_a   1.000
_cell.length_b   1.000
_cell.length_c   1.000
_cell.angle_alpha   90.00
_cell.angle_beta   90.00
_cell.angle_gamma   90.00
#
_symmetry.space_group_name_H-M   'P 1'
#
loop_
_entity.id
_entity.type
_entity.pdbx_description
1 polymer ?
#
loop_
_entity_poly.entity_id
_entity_poly.type
_entity_poly.pdbx_seq_one_letter_code
_entity_poly.pdbx_strand_id
1 'polypeptide(L)'
;MIQKLSNRILWCVLGLLATGTIADQVTRAFTTSANVVLVVWLGISLLAVLIARTFAHDRLKLPKEIAPDRQTYFRAAIVAAASAFCAYVLNDARQSTVLFQSAEVVAVVIALGGMFVAWRSQSLSRDVNRLAELPSDKSSVSPTVLTLCMAVAAGMADITYRASTDDHYYVNLSTYIYDNGVIPTHDTVLSNQYFNSYKRFSSWEVLWGLISRVMHVHPAYLLYLLVLPLAAALSIFVYAKVIAACGITRPNIALIAITTFLIFDGAQGFTFGSFQGPRIWQGKSFFLAIVLPLLFVQIIRVLNVDRNTA
;
A
#
# COMPACT_ATOMS: atom_id res chain seq x y z
N MET A 1 1.87 24.29 2.61
CA MET A 1 3.16 23.74 3.11
C MET A 1 3.06 22.23 3.39
N ILE A 2 2.03 21.77 4.09
CA ILE A 2 1.86 20.36 4.50
C ILE A 2 1.48 19.39 3.35
N GLN A 3 0.74 19.86 2.34
CA GLN A 3 0.43 19.08 1.12
C GLN A 3 1.68 18.67 0.32
N LYS A 4 2.69 19.55 0.26
CA LYS A 4 3.99 19.22 -0.35
C LYS A 4 4.73 18.15 0.47
N LEU A 5 4.53 18.12 1.80
CA LEU A 5 5.21 17.19 2.69
C LEU A 5 4.67 15.76 2.54
N SER A 6 3.36 15.59 2.41
CA SER A 6 2.78 14.25 2.32
C SER A 6 3.06 13.52 1.00
N ASN A 7 2.98 14.22 -0.13
CA ASN A 7 3.38 13.63 -1.41
C ASN A 7 4.89 13.32 -1.43
N ARG A 8 5.72 14.17 -0.82
CA ARG A 8 7.13 13.86 -0.62
C ARG A 8 7.31 12.59 0.20
N ILE A 9 6.54 12.38 1.26
CA ILE A 9 6.63 11.15 2.07
C ILE A 9 6.30 9.92 1.23
N LEU A 10 5.21 9.93 0.44
CA LEU A 10 4.87 8.80 -0.43
C LEU A 10 6.00 8.48 -1.42
N TRP A 11 6.50 9.50 -2.12
CA TRP A 11 7.58 9.35 -3.09
C TRP A 11 8.91 8.96 -2.43
N CYS A 12 9.18 9.47 -1.23
CA CYS A 12 10.34 9.07 -0.44
C CYS A 12 10.24 7.61 -0.03
N VAL A 13 9.07 7.15 0.44
CA VAL A 13 8.84 5.74 0.78
C VAL A 13 9.04 4.86 -0.44
N LEU A 14 8.40 5.17 -1.57
CA LEU A 14 8.57 4.40 -2.80
C LEU A 14 10.01 4.43 -3.33
N GLY A 15 10.68 5.58 -3.25
CA GLY A 15 12.09 5.73 -3.61
C GLY A 15 13.02 4.93 -2.68
N LEU A 16 12.76 4.93 -1.38
CA LEU A 16 13.49 4.11 -0.40
C LEU A 16 13.32 2.62 -0.72
N LEU A 17 12.10 2.18 -1.01
CA LEU A 17 11.81 0.79 -1.36
C LEU A 17 12.48 0.39 -2.69
N ALA A 18 12.42 1.25 -3.71
CA ALA A 18 13.06 1.02 -5.00
C ALA A 18 14.59 0.95 -4.90
N THR A 19 15.20 1.85 -4.14
CA THR A 19 16.66 1.84 -3.90
C THR A 19 17.10 0.63 -3.08
N GLY A 20 16.22 0.07 -2.23
CA GLY A 20 16.47 -1.19 -1.53
C GLY A 20 16.62 -2.38 -2.48
N THR A 21 15.79 -2.45 -3.53
CA THR A 21 15.96 -3.47 -4.58
C THR A 21 17.31 -3.33 -5.28
N ILE A 22 17.72 -2.11 -5.65
CA ILE A 22 19.03 -1.88 -6.27
C ILE A 22 20.16 -2.31 -5.33
N ALA A 23 20.07 -1.93 -4.06
CA ALA A 23 21.07 -2.26 -3.05
C ALA A 23 21.23 -3.78 -2.88
N ASP A 24 20.12 -4.53 -2.75
CA ASP A 24 20.16 -5.99 -2.70
C ASP A 24 20.79 -6.57 -3.98
N GLN A 25 20.38 -6.10 -5.16
CA GLN A 25 20.92 -6.63 -6.43
C GLN A 25 22.41 -6.36 -6.60
N VAL A 26 22.90 -5.17 -6.22
CA VAL A 26 24.32 -4.82 -6.30
C VAL A 26 25.14 -5.62 -5.30
N THR A 27 24.65 -5.76 -4.06
CA THR A 27 25.38 -6.42 -2.98
C THR A 27 25.44 -7.94 -3.11
N ARG A 28 24.48 -8.56 -3.84
CA ARG A 28 24.49 -9.99 -4.17
C ARG A 28 25.82 -10.48 -4.74
N ALA A 29 26.55 -9.64 -5.47
CA ALA A 29 27.79 -10.03 -6.11
C ALA A 29 28.97 -10.21 -5.14
N PHE A 30 28.93 -9.59 -3.95
CA PHE A 30 30.12 -9.50 -3.09
C PHE A 30 29.86 -9.64 -1.59
N THR A 31 28.61 -9.69 -1.12
CA THR A 31 28.32 -9.85 0.30
C THR A 31 27.00 -10.55 0.57
N THR A 32 26.95 -11.25 1.70
CA THR A 32 25.74 -11.79 2.30
C THR A 32 25.42 -11.12 3.63
N SER A 33 26.24 -10.17 4.11
CA SER A 33 26.01 -9.51 5.39
C SER A 33 24.83 -8.54 5.31
N ALA A 34 23.82 -8.74 6.16
CA ALA A 34 22.66 -7.85 6.25
C ALA A 34 23.07 -6.40 6.56
N ASN A 35 24.07 -6.22 7.43
CA ASN A 35 24.56 -4.90 7.82
C ASN A 35 25.22 -4.18 6.64
N VAL A 36 26.00 -4.88 5.82
CA VAL A 36 26.62 -4.29 4.62
C VAL A 36 25.55 -3.88 3.62
N VAL A 37 24.53 -4.73 3.41
CA VAL A 37 23.41 -4.40 2.51
C VAL A 37 22.63 -3.19 3.00
N LEU A 38 22.37 -3.09 4.31
CA LEU A 38 21.74 -1.92 4.92
C LEU A 38 22.55 -0.64 4.69
N VAL A 39 23.87 -0.66 4.88
CA VAL A 39 24.74 0.51 4.66
C VAL A 39 24.73 0.93 3.18
N VAL A 40 24.85 -0.04 2.26
CA VAL A 40 24.79 0.23 0.81
C VAL A 40 23.42 0.80 0.45
N TRP A 41 22.35 0.25 1.00
CA TRP A 41 20.99 0.75 0.79
C TRP A 41 20.86 2.22 1.23
N LEU A 42 21.25 2.55 2.46
CA LEU A 42 21.22 3.93 2.96
C LEU A 42 22.06 4.88 2.09
N GLY A 43 23.23 4.43 1.61
CA GLY A 43 24.08 5.18 0.70
C GLY A 43 23.41 5.46 -0.66
N ILE A 44 22.82 4.44 -1.28
CA ILE A 44 22.09 4.57 -2.55
C ILE A 44 20.85 5.44 -2.38
N SER A 45 20.10 5.28 -1.28
CA SER A 45 18.95 6.11 -0.98
C SER A 45 19.33 7.59 -0.79
N LEU A 46 20.44 7.86 -0.09
CA LEU A 46 20.96 9.22 0.08
C LEU A 46 21.34 9.82 -1.28
N LEU A 47 22.08 9.06 -2.10
CA LEU A 47 22.46 9.49 -3.44
C LEU A 47 21.25 9.79 -4.31
N ALA A 48 20.23 8.92 -4.29
CA ALA A 48 18.98 9.13 -5.03
C ALA A 48 18.25 10.41 -4.59
N VAL A 49 18.25 10.71 -3.29
CA VAL A 49 17.69 11.96 -2.76
C VAL A 49 18.50 13.18 -3.23
N LEU A 50 19.84 13.11 -3.23
CA LEU A 50 20.70 14.17 -3.71
C LEU A 50 20.49 14.44 -5.21
N ILE A 51 20.46 13.38 -6.02
CA ILE A 51 20.16 13.45 -7.45
C ILE A 51 18.77 14.06 -7.68
N ALA A 52 17.74 13.57 -6.98
CA ALA A 52 16.38 14.12 -7.10
C ALA A 52 16.32 15.61 -6.73
N ARG A 53 17.11 16.07 -5.76
CA ARG A 53 17.22 17.50 -5.43
C ARG A 53 17.86 18.32 -6.54
N THR A 54 18.90 17.79 -7.19
CA THR A 54 19.56 18.48 -8.32
C THR A 54 18.63 18.61 -9.53
N PHE A 55 17.90 17.55 -9.89
CA PHE A 55 16.95 17.58 -11.00
C PHE A 55 15.66 18.34 -10.67
N ALA A 56 15.24 18.41 -9.40
CA ALA A 56 14.06 19.19 -9.02
C ALA A 56 14.24 20.72 -9.17
N HIS A 57 15.49 21.20 -9.28
CA HIS A 57 15.77 22.59 -9.63
C HIS A 57 15.48 22.90 -11.12
N ASP A 58 15.60 21.89 -12.00
CA ASP A 58 15.33 22.00 -13.42
C ASP A 58 13.92 21.53 -13.77
N ARG A 59 12.98 22.48 -13.71
CA ARG A 59 11.69 22.53 -14.43
C ARG A 59 11.00 21.19 -14.74
N LEU A 60 10.29 20.64 -13.76
CA LEU A 60 8.98 20.01 -13.98
C LEU A 60 7.96 20.75 -13.13
N LYS A 61 7.16 21.62 -13.76
CA LYS A 61 5.97 22.19 -13.12
C LYS A 61 4.97 21.06 -12.92
N LEU A 62 5.16 20.25 -11.87
CA LEU A 62 4.21 19.23 -11.47
C LEU A 62 2.85 19.93 -11.25
N PRO A 63 1.78 19.50 -11.95
CA PRO A 63 0.46 20.10 -11.77
C PRO A 63 0.04 20.01 -10.29
N LYS A 64 -0.78 20.97 -9.85
CA LYS A 64 -1.29 21.07 -8.48
C LYS A 64 -2.07 19.79 -8.14
N GLU A 65 -1.38 18.83 -7.56
CA GLU A 65 -1.96 17.56 -7.13
C GLU A 65 -2.89 17.78 -5.94
N ILE A 66 -4.08 17.19 -6.00
CA ILE A 66 -5.03 17.16 -4.89
C ILE A 66 -4.48 16.18 -3.83
N ALA A 67 -3.78 16.72 -2.84
CA ALA A 67 -3.32 15.99 -1.67
C ALA A 67 -4.40 16.02 -0.57
N PRO A 68 -4.63 14.91 0.16
CA PRO A 68 -5.54 14.88 1.30
C PRO A 68 -5.18 15.91 2.36
N ASP A 69 -6.19 16.37 3.10
CA ASP A 69 -5.94 17.22 4.26
C ASP A 69 -5.25 16.43 5.39
N ARG A 70 -4.66 17.17 6.34
CA ARG A 70 -3.98 16.59 7.53
C ARG A 70 -4.90 15.66 8.31
N GLN A 71 -6.20 15.97 8.32
CA GLN A 71 -7.20 15.22 9.06
C GLN A 71 -7.41 13.84 8.44
N THR A 72 -7.33 13.72 7.13
CA THR A 72 -7.44 12.47 6.37
C THR A 72 -6.28 11.53 6.68
N TYR A 73 -5.05 12.06 6.71
CA TYR A 73 -3.87 11.25 7.07
C TYR A 73 -3.89 10.80 8.52
N PHE A 74 -4.22 11.70 9.44
CA PHE A 74 -4.31 11.38 10.86
C PHE A 74 -5.42 10.34 11.11
N ARG A 75 -6.58 10.50 10.46
CA ARG A 75 -7.66 9.52 10.51
C ARG A 75 -7.25 8.18 9.89
N ALA A 76 -6.57 8.18 8.75
CA ALA A 76 -6.06 6.94 8.13
C ALA A 76 -5.05 6.21 9.03
N ALA A 77 -4.17 6.94 9.72
CA ALA A 77 -3.23 6.36 10.67
C ALA A 77 -3.94 5.81 11.92
N ILE A 78 -4.91 6.55 12.48
CA ILE A 78 -5.75 6.06 13.59
C ILE A 78 -6.50 4.80 13.18
N VAL A 79 -7.10 4.83 11.99
CA VAL A 79 -7.82 3.71 11.42
C VAL A 79 -6.90 2.51 11.25
N ALA A 80 -5.71 2.68 10.68
CA ALA A 80 -4.75 1.59 10.53
C ALA A 80 -4.30 1.04 11.89
N ALA A 81 -4.07 1.91 12.88
CA ALA A 81 -3.74 1.49 14.24
C ALA A 81 -4.91 0.76 14.93
N ALA A 82 -6.14 1.22 14.73
CA ALA A 82 -7.35 0.58 15.26
C ALA A 82 -7.63 -0.77 14.57
N SER A 83 -7.44 -0.85 13.24
CA SER A 83 -7.49 -2.10 12.47
C SER A 83 -6.45 -3.09 13.00
N ALA A 84 -5.20 -2.66 13.15
CA ALA A 84 -4.12 -3.50 13.69
C ALA A 84 -4.42 -3.97 15.13
N PHE A 85 -5.01 -3.12 15.97
CA PHE A 85 -5.44 -3.49 17.31
C PHE A 85 -6.60 -4.49 17.30
N CYS A 86 -7.61 -4.27 16.46
CA CYS A 86 -8.70 -5.23 16.26
C CYS A 86 -8.18 -6.56 15.72
N ALA A 87 -7.23 -6.54 14.77
CA ALA A 87 -6.59 -7.72 14.23
C ALA A 87 -5.84 -8.50 15.31
N TYR A 88 -5.10 -7.80 16.17
CA TYR A 88 -4.43 -8.39 17.32
C TYR A 88 -5.41 -9.09 18.28
N VAL A 89 -6.51 -8.42 18.63
CA VAL A 89 -7.56 -8.98 19.50
C VAL A 89 -8.27 -10.17 18.84
N LEU A 90 -8.60 -10.08 17.55
CA LEU A 90 -9.27 -11.15 16.80
C LEU A 90 -8.35 -12.35 16.57
N ASN A 91 -7.04 -12.12 16.42
CA ASN A 91 -6.05 -13.18 16.30
C ASN A 91 -5.87 -13.97 17.61
N ASP A 92 -6.08 -13.32 18.77
CA ASP A 92 -6.12 -13.97 20.09
C ASP A 92 -7.43 -14.75 20.30
N ALA A 93 -8.55 -14.28 19.74
CA ALA A 93 -9.87 -14.90 19.83
C ALA A 93 -10.10 -16.13 18.91
N ARG A 94 -9.02 -16.76 18.41
CA ARG A 94 -8.95 -17.72 17.29
C ARG A 94 -9.72 -19.05 17.40
N GLN A 95 -10.65 -19.21 18.35
CA GLN A 95 -11.40 -20.47 18.54
C GLN A 95 -12.82 -20.50 17.95
N SER A 96 -13.31 -19.44 17.29
CA SER A 96 -14.69 -19.41 16.77
C SER A 96 -14.78 -18.86 15.35
N THR A 97 -14.95 -19.75 14.38
CA THR A 97 -15.20 -19.46 12.96
C THR A 97 -16.45 -18.59 12.74
N VAL A 98 -17.40 -18.62 13.69
CA VAL A 98 -18.67 -17.89 13.64
C VAL A 98 -18.49 -16.42 14.06
N LEU A 99 -17.65 -16.12 15.05
CA LEU A 99 -17.33 -14.75 15.44
C LEU A 99 -16.59 -14.00 14.33
N PHE A 100 -15.72 -14.69 13.61
CA PHE A 100 -15.00 -14.16 12.46
C PHE A 100 -15.93 -13.83 11.28
N GLN A 101 -16.81 -14.75 10.90
CA GLN A 101 -17.80 -14.52 9.82
C GLN A 101 -18.84 -13.45 10.20
N SER A 102 -19.26 -13.38 11.46
CA SER A 102 -20.16 -12.32 11.93
C SER A 102 -19.49 -10.95 11.98
N ALA A 103 -18.19 -10.88 12.29
CA ALA A 103 -17.40 -9.65 12.19
C ALA A 103 -17.29 -9.16 10.73
N GLU A 104 -17.09 -10.05 9.75
CA GLU A 104 -17.14 -9.71 8.32
C GLU A 104 -18.50 -9.14 7.92
N VAL A 105 -19.60 -9.78 8.33
CA VAL A 105 -20.96 -9.31 8.04
C VAL A 105 -21.20 -7.94 8.67
N VAL A 106 -20.80 -7.72 9.92
CA VAL A 106 -20.95 -6.42 10.60
C VAL A 106 -20.10 -5.34 9.93
N ALA A 107 -18.86 -5.64 9.54
CA ALA A 107 -18.00 -4.70 8.82
C ALA A 107 -18.59 -4.33 7.45
N VAL A 108 -19.16 -5.31 6.73
CA VAL A 108 -19.88 -5.10 5.47
C VAL A 108 -21.13 -4.25 5.69
N VAL A 109 -21.91 -4.50 6.73
CA VAL A 109 -23.11 -3.69 7.06
C VAL A 109 -22.73 -2.26 7.42
N ILE A 110 -21.65 -2.05 8.18
CA ILE A 110 -21.14 -0.71 8.50
C ILE A 110 -20.63 0.00 7.23
N ALA A 111 -19.92 -0.71 6.36
CA ALA A 111 -19.44 -0.18 5.08
C ALA A 111 -20.61 0.22 4.16
N LEU A 112 -21.61 -0.66 3.99
CA LEU A 112 -22.81 -0.41 3.20
C LEU A 112 -23.68 0.71 3.82
N GLY A 113 -23.80 0.77 5.14
CA GLY A 113 -24.48 1.84 5.85
C GLY A 113 -23.78 3.18 5.68
N GLY A 114 -22.45 3.21 5.80
CA GLY A 114 -21.64 4.39 5.52
C GLY A 114 -21.73 4.84 4.06
N MET A 115 -21.74 3.89 3.12
CA MET A 115 -21.99 4.13 1.70
C MET A 115 -23.39 4.73 1.44
N PHE A 116 -24.42 4.20 2.09
CA PHE A 116 -25.80 4.70 1.96
C PHE A 116 -25.97 6.11 2.54
N VAL A 117 -25.35 6.39 3.70
CA VAL A 117 -25.36 7.73 4.32
C VAL A 117 -24.59 8.73 3.46
N ALA A 118 -23.42 8.34 2.91
CA ALA A 118 -22.65 9.18 2.00
C ALA A 118 -23.42 9.46 0.70
N TRP A 119 -24.08 8.44 0.13
CA TRP A 119 -24.94 8.56 -1.04
C TRP A 119 -26.15 9.47 -0.78
N ARG A 120 -26.84 9.32 0.35
CA ARG A 120 -27.98 10.16 0.74
C ARG A 120 -27.55 11.60 1.00
N SER A 121 -26.38 11.84 1.58
CA SER A 121 -25.82 13.18 1.78
C SER A 121 -25.50 13.90 0.45
N GLN A 122 -25.09 13.14 -0.57
CA GLN A 122 -24.89 13.68 -1.92
C GLN A 122 -26.22 13.91 -2.66
N SER A 123 -27.25 13.12 -2.36
CA SER A 123 -28.60 13.30 -2.89
C SER A 123 -29.27 14.58 -2.34
N LEU A 124 -29.09 14.88 -1.05
CA LEU A 124 -29.58 16.14 -0.46
C LEU A 124 -28.87 17.40 -0.99
N SER A 125 -27.73 17.25 -1.67
CA SER A 125 -27.03 18.36 -2.34
C SER A 125 -27.47 18.56 -3.80
N ARG A 126 -28.49 17.83 -4.29
CA ARG A 126 -28.93 17.86 -5.70
C ARG A 126 -30.12 18.77 -5.98
N ASP A 127 -30.77 19.33 -4.98
CA ASP A 127 -31.79 20.33 -5.24
C ASP A 127 -31.14 21.71 -5.43
N VAL A 128 -31.44 22.31 -6.58
CA VAL A 128 -31.21 23.72 -6.96
C VAL A 128 -29.91 24.04 -7.72
N ASN A 129 -29.95 23.80 -9.05
CA ASN A 129 -29.52 24.76 -10.09
C ASN A 129 -28.02 25.02 -10.45
N ARG A 130 -27.07 24.06 -10.35
CA ARG A 130 -25.66 24.33 -10.78
C ARG A 130 -25.00 23.33 -11.72
N LEU A 131 -25.76 22.48 -12.41
CA LEU A 131 -25.19 21.46 -13.30
C LEU A 131 -24.85 21.92 -14.74
N ALA A 132 -24.94 23.20 -15.06
CA ALA A 132 -24.62 23.71 -16.41
C ALA A 132 -23.36 24.58 -16.49
N GLU A 133 -22.79 25.05 -15.37
CA GLU A 133 -21.69 26.03 -15.40
C GLU A 133 -20.68 25.79 -14.28
N LEU A 134 -19.85 24.75 -14.36
CA LEU A 134 -18.59 24.75 -13.61
C LEU A 134 -17.47 24.09 -14.45
N PRO A 135 -16.31 24.74 -14.56
CA PRO A 135 -15.16 24.21 -15.29
C PRO A 135 -14.61 22.94 -14.63
N SER A 136 -14.08 22.06 -15.49
CA SER A 136 -13.49 20.73 -15.30
C SER A 136 -12.41 20.55 -14.21
N ASP A 137 -12.27 21.43 -13.21
CA ASP A 137 -11.06 21.53 -12.40
C ASP A 137 -11.13 20.89 -10.99
N LYS A 138 -12.21 20.17 -10.62
CA LYS A 138 -12.34 19.64 -9.24
C LYS A 138 -13.09 18.29 -9.08
N SER A 139 -12.84 17.27 -9.90
CA SER A 139 -13.35 15.91 -9.62
C SER A 139 -12.46 15.15 -8.62
N SER A 140 -12.40 15.63 -7.37
CA SER A 140 -11.67 14.95 -6.29
C SER A 140 -12.58 14.05 -5.45
N VAL A 141 -12.06 12.91 -4.99
CA VAL A 141 -12.73 12.10 -3.96
C VAL A 141 -12.83 12.92 -2.66
N SER A 142 -13.99 12.86 -1.99
CA SER A 142 -14.21 13.45 -0.68
C SER A 142 -13.28 12.83 0.37
N PRO A 143 -12.62 13.64 1.22
CA PRO A 143 -11.77 13.16 2.33
C PRO A 143 -12.43 12.10 3.21
N THR A 144 -13.73 12.26 3.50
CA THR A 144 -14.50 11.32 4.32
C THR A 144 -14.68 9.98 3.63
N VAL A 145 -15.03 9.98 2.34
CA VAL A 145 -15.20 8.76 1.54
C VAL A 145 -13.87 8.04 1.39
N LEU A 146 -12.80 8.77 1.10
CA LEU A 146 -11.45 8.22 1.02
C LEU A 146 -11.04 7.56 2.35
N THR A 147 -11.21 8.27 3.47
CA THR A 147 -10.88 7.74 4.81
C THR A 147 -11.67 6.47 5.10
N LEU A 148 -12.97 6.47 4.81
CA LEU A 148 -13.84 5.32 5.03
C LEU A 148 -13.40 4.12 4.18
N CYS A 149 -13.18 4.31 2.88
CA CYS A 149 -12.73 3.24 1.99
C CYS A 149 -11.36 2.68 2.42
N MET A 150 -10.43 3.54 2.83
CA MET A 150 -9.13 3.12 3.38
C MET A 150 -9.30 2.30 4.66
N ALA A 151 -10.22 2.70 5.53
CA ALA A 151 -10.52 1.99 6.77
C ALA A 151 -11.11 0.61 6.54
N VAL A 152 -12.08 0.53 5.63
CA VAL A 152 -12.69 -0.74 5.27
C VAL A 152 -11.64 -1.65 4.63
N ALA A 153 -10.80 -1.14 3.71
CA ALA A 153 -9.76 -1.97 3.10
C ALA A 153 -8.71 -2.46 4.11
N ALA A 154 -8.24 -1.60 5.02
CA ALA A 154 -7.30 -1.99 6.08
C ALA A 154 -7.90 -3.04 7.02
N GLY A 155 -9.10 -2.79 7.53
CA GLY A 155 -9.79 -3.72 8.42
C GLY A 155 -10.11 -5.05 7.74
N MET A 156 -10.56 -5.02 6.49
CA MET A 156 -10.83 -6.24 5.73
C MET A 156 -9.55 -7.00 5.41
N ALA A 157 -8.44 -6.35 5.09
CA ALA A 157 -7.18 -7.04 4.81
C ALA A 157 -6.68 -7.80 6.05
N ASP A 158 -6.81 -7.22 7.24
CA ASP A 158 -6.46 -7.84 8.51
C ASP A 158 -7.41 -8.98 8.89
N ILE A 159 -8.73 -8.74 8.80
CA ILE A 159 -9.73 -9.76 9.12
C ILE A 159 -9.55 -10.92 8.15
N THR A 160 -9.60 -10.67 6.84
CA THR A 160 -9.53 -11.72 5.82
C THR A 160 -8.13 -12.31 5.62
N TYR A 161 -7.15 -11.96 6.45
CA TYR A 161 -5.82 -12.54 6.37
C TYR A 161 -5.91 -14.07 6.48
N ARG A 162 -5.48 -14.73 5.40
CA ARG A 162 -5.36 -16.17 5.30
C ARG A 162 -3.91 -16.47 5.01
N ALA A 163 -3.30 -17.28 5.89
CA ALA A 163 -1.96 -17.80 5.65
C ALA A 163 -1.94 -18.49 4.28
N SER A 164 -1.13 -17.94 3.37
CA SER A 164 -0.93 -18.49 2.03
C SER A 164 0.22 -19.49 2.05
N THR A 165 0.17 -20.50 1.19
CA THR A 165 1.32 -21.39 0.94
C THR A 165 2.60 -20.64 0.60
N ASP A 166 2.47 -19.46 -0.03
CA ASP A 166 3.63 -18.62 -0.39
C ASP A 166 4.27 -17.93 0.83
N ASP A 167 3.54 -17.80 1.94
CA ASP A 167 3.99 -17.05 3.12
C ASP A 167 5.17 -17.75 3.80
N HIS A 168 5.18 -19.08 3.76
CA HIS A 168 6.29 -19.91 4.21
C HIS A 168 7.60 -19.61 3.46
N TYR A 169 7.55 -19.04 2.26
CA TYR A 169 8.75 -18.62 1.53
C TYR A 169 9.13 -17.19 1.90
N TYR A 170 8.18 -16.26 1.82
CA TYR A 170 8.48 -14.83 1.96
C TYR A 170 8.80 -14.41 3.40
N VAL A 171 8.02 -14.88 4.38
CA VAL A 171 8.26 -14.58 5.79
C VAL A 171 9.49 -15.32 6.28
N ASN A 172 9.69 -16.58 5.87
CA ASN A 172 10.87 -17.35 6.25
C ASN A 172 12.17 -16.68 5.82
N LEU A 173 12.24 -16.18 4.59
CA LEU A 173 13.41 -15.43 4.12
C LEU A 173 13.69 -14.19 4.99
N SER A 174 12.64 -13.43 5.32
CA SER A 174 12.74 -12.25 6.17
C SER A 174 13.17 -12.61 7.60
N THR A 175 12.62 -13.69 8.16
CA THR A 175 12.94 -14.21 9.51
C THR A 175 14.38 -14.72 9.56
N TYR A 176 14.84 -15.45 8.55
CA TYR A 176 16.22 -15.93 8.49
C TYR A 176 17.23 -14.78 8.56
N ILE A 177 16.97 -13.69 7.82
CA ILE A 177 17.80 -12.47 7.84
C ILE A 177 17.75 -11.79 9.20
N TYR A 178 16.56 -11.70 9.80
CA TYR A 178 16.36 -11.12 11.12
C TYR A 178 17.20 -11.85 12.17
N ASP A 179 17.11 -13.18 12.22
CA ASP A 179 17.79 -14.02 13.23
C ASP A 179 19.30 -14.10 12.99
N ASN A 180 19.72 -14.40 11.75
CA ASN A 180 21.12 -14.74 11.46
C ASN A 180 21.96 -13.53 11.02
N GLY A 181 21.33 -12.41 10.63
CA GLY A 181 22.04 -11.23 10.15
C GLY A 181 22.75 -11.44 8.81
N VAL A 182 22.37 -12.48 8.08
CA VAL A 182 22.91 -12.82 6.76
C VAL A 182 21.77 -13.07 5.79
N ILE A 183 21.96 -12.63 4.55
CA ILE A 183 21.06 -12.87 3.45
C ILE A 183 21.36 -14.25 2.89
N PRO A 184 20.42 -15.21 3.00
CA PRO A 184 20.69 -16.59 2.60
C PRO A 184 20.85 -16.69 1.09
N THR A 185 21.78 -17.52 0.62
CA THR A 185 22.01 -17.77 -0.81
C THR A 185 21.32 -19.05 -1.30
N HIS A 186 20.93 -19.91 -0.36
CA HIS A 186 20.36 -21.23 -0.59
C HIS A 186 19.02 -21.38 0.12
N ASP A 187 18.39 -22.54 -0.02
CA ASP A 187 17.13 -22.86 0.62
C ASP A 187 17.19 -22.63 2.14
N THR A 188 16.13 -22.06 2.69
CA THR A 188 15.96 -21.84 4.13
C THR A 188 14.67 -22.44 4.65
N VAL A 189 13.85 -23.03 3.77
CA VAL A 189 12.52 -23.56 4.11
C VAL A 189 12.63 -25.04 4.47
N LEU A 190 13.35 -25.82 3.66
CA LEU A 190 13.50 -27.28 3.87
C LEU A 190 14.83 -27.63 4.54
N SER A 191 15.81 -26.75 4.50
CA SER A 191 17.16 -26.93 5.03
C SER A 191 17.77 -25.63 5.49
N ASN A 192 18.82 -25.69 6.31
CA ASN A 192 19.62 -24.51 6.64
C ASN A 192 20.69 -24.28 5.58
N GLN A 193 20.30 -23.72 4.44
CA GLN A 193 21.18 -23.38 3.31
C GLN A 193 21.93 -24.55 2.66
N TYR A 194 21.43 -25.79 2.81
CA TYR A 194 22.06 -26.97 2.21
C TYR A 194 21.61 -27.18 0.76
N PHE A 195 20.29 -27.11 0.51
CA PHE A 195 19.76 -27.35 -0.82
C PHE A 195 19.87 -26.13 -1.73
N ASN A 196 20.26 -26.38 -2.97
CA ASN A 196 20.39 -25.35 -4.01
C ASN A 196 19.06 -24.97 -4.69
N SER A 197 17.93 -25.41 -4.12
CA SER A 197 16.64 -25.50 -4.80
C SER A 197 15.83 -24.21 -4.80
N TYR A 198 16.11 -23.28 -3.88
CA TYR A 198 15.35 -22.03 -3.74
C TYR A 198 16.28 -20.81 -3.69
N LYS A 199 16.64 -20.31 -4.88
CA LYS A 199 17.32 -19.00 -5.00
C LYS A 199 16.38 -17.88 -4.57
N ARG A 200 16.96 -16.81 -4.02
CA ARG A 200 16.29 -15.56 -3.60
C ARG A 200 15.26 -15.09 -4.64
N PHE A 201 13.97 -15.23 -4.34
CA PHE A 201 12.88 -14.92 -5.29
C PHE A 201 12.68 -13.43 -5.54
N SER A 202 12.84 -12.58 -4.52
CA SER A 202 12.63 -11.15 -4.64
C SER A 202 13.45 -10.37 -3.60
N SER A 203 13.83 -9.14 -3.95
CA SER A 203 14.56 -8.21 -3.07
C SER A 203 13.66 -7.61 -1.98
N TRP A 204 12.34 -7.75 -2.12
CA TRP A 204 11.35 -7.20 -1.23
C TRP A 204 11.40 -7.82 0.17
N GLU A 205 11.56 -9.14 0.24
CA GLU A 205 11.62 -9.89 1.49
C GLU A 205 12.95 -9.64 2.22
N VAL A 206 14.03 -9.45 1.45
CA VAL A 206 15.31 -9.02 2.00
C VAL A 206 15.14 -7.69 2.74
N LEU A 207 14.47 -6.73 2.11
CA LEU A 207 14.22 -5.42 2.69
C LEU A 207 13.40 -5.51 4.00
N TRP A 208 12.36 -6.34 4.05
CA TRP A 208 11.61 -6.54 5.29
C TRP A 208 12.43 -7.20 6.39
N GLY A 209 13.29 -8.17 6.05
CA GLY A 209 14.25 -8.74 6.99
C GLY A 209 15.21 -7.68 7.56
N LEU A 210 15.73 -6.79 6.71
CA LEU A 210 16.59 -5.68 7.14
C LEU A 210 15.84 -4.69 8.05
N ILE A 211 14.64 -4.26 7.66
CA ILE A 211 13.81 -3.35 8.47
C ILE A 211 13.47 -3.98 9.81
N SER A 212 13.07 -5.24 9.82
CA SER A 212 12.76 -6.01 11.04
C SER A 212 13.95 -6.03 11.99
N ARG A 213 15.16 -6.22 11.45
CA ARG A 213 16.41 -6.25 12.23
C ARG A 213 16.73 -4.89 12.84
N VAL A 214 16.55 -3.81 12.09
CA VAL A 214 16.77 -2.43 12.57
C VAL A 214 15.74 -2.05 13.64
N MET A 215 14.48 -2.42 13.42
CA MET A 215 13.38 -2.11 14.33
C MET A 215 13.32 -3.04 15.55
N HIS A 216 14.08 -4.13 15.55
CA HIS A 216 13.99 -5.22 16.53
C HIS A 216 12.56 -5.77 16.69
N VAL A 217 11.83 -5.86 15.58
CA VAL A 217 10.47 -6.42 15.51
C VAL A 217 10.51 -7.64 14.62
N HIS A 218 10.02 -8.77 15.10
CA HIS A 218 10.03 -10.00 14.31
C HIS A 218 9.19 -9.83 13.01
N PRO A 219 9.68 -10.32 11.85
CA PRO A 219 9.08 -10.00 10.54
C PRO A 219 7.60 -10.35 10.41
N ALA A 220 7.13 -11.43 11.04
CA ALA A 220 5.72 -11.79 11.01
C ALA A 220 4.83 -10.69 11.64
N TYR A 221 5.23 -10.11 12.77
CA TYR A 221 4.47 -9.01 13.38
C TYR A 221 4.53 -7.76 12.52
N LEU A 222 5.72 -7.44 11.98
CA LEU A 222 5.89 -6.30 11.09
C LEU A 222 4.97 -6.42 9.86
N LEU A 223 5.00 -7.57 9.19
CA LEU A 223 4.29 -7.77 7.92
C LEU A 223 2.78 -7.87 8.13
N TYR A 224 2.33 -8.68 9.08
CA TYR A 224 0.91 -8.99 9.24
C TYR A 224 0.14 -7.95 10.06
N LEU A 225 0.76 -7.30 11.04
CA LEU A 225 0.05 -6.33 11.89
C LEU A 225 0.26 -4.88 11.46
N LEU A 226 1.39 -4.56 10.82
CA LEU A 226 1.71 -3.19 10.44
C LEU A 226 1.63 -2.99 8.92
N VAL A 227 2.39 -3.75 8.16
CA VAL A 227 2.52 -3.52 6.70
C VAL A 227 1.22 -3.86 5.98
N LEU A 228 0.56 -4.96 6.32
CA LEU A 228 -0.68 -5.40 5.69
C LEU A 228 -1.79 -4.33 5.72
N PRO A 229 -2.24 -3.81 6.88
CA PRO A 229 -3.30 -2.80 6.91
C PRO A 229 -2.86 -1.48 6.29
N LEU A 230 -1.59 -1.09 6.46
CA LEU A 230 -1.05 0.13 5.86
C LEU A 230 -1.01 0.06 4.33
N ALA A 231 -0.55 -1.06 3.78
CA ALA A 231 -0.47 -1.25 2.34
C ALA A 231 -1.87 -1.36 1.72
N ALA A 232 -2.82 -2.03 2.38
CA ALA A 232 -4.21 -2.09 1.93
C ALA A 232 -4.85 -0.69 1.88
N ALA A 233 -4.71 0.09 2.95
CA ALA A 233 -5.15 1.50 2.96
C ALA A 233 -4.46 2.34 1.87
N LEU A 234 -3.14 2.16 1.71
CA LEU A 234 -2.37 2.87 0.70
C LEU A 234 -2.84 2.54 -0.72
N SER A 235 -3.24 1.31 -1.00
CA SER A 235 -3.76 0.91 -2.31
C SER A 235 -5.02 1.69 -2.69
N ILE A 236 -5.96 1.87 -1.75
CA ILE A 236 -7.17 2.67 -1.96
C ILE A 236 -6.83 4.14 -2.19
N PHE A 237 -5.85 4.66 -1.46
CA PHE A 237 -5.35 6.02 -1.71
C PHE A 237 -4.78 6.17 -3.12
N VAL A 238 -4.04 5.18 -3.60
CA VAL A 238 -3.53 5.17 -4.97
C VAL A 238 -4.68 5.13 -5.99
N TYR A 239 -5.71 4.32 -5.77
CA TYR A 239 -6.89 4.32 -6.66
C TYR A 239 -7.61 5.66 -6.71
N ALA A 240 -7.72 6.37 -5.57
CA ALA A 240 -8.26 7.72 -5.58
C ALA A 240 -7.45 8.66 -6.48
N LYS A 241 -6.12 8.51 -6.54
CA LYS A 241 -5.27 9.26 -7.48
C LYS A 241 -5.51 8.84 -8.93
N VAL A 242 -5.70 7.55 -9.20
CA VAL A 242 -6.02 7.05 -10.55
C VAL A 242 -7.36 7.61 -11.03
N ILE A 243 -8.40 7.54 -10.21
CA ILE A 243 -9.73 8.11 -10.49
C ILE A 243 -9.64 9.59 -10.84
N ALA A 244 -8.88 10.36 -10.05
CA ALA A 244 -8.67 11.79 -10.29
C ALA A 244 -7.89 12.03 -11.59
N ALA A 245 -6.84 11.24 -11.87
CA ALA A 245 -6.06 11.36 -13.11
C ALA A 245 -6.88 11.05 -14.37
N CYS A 246 -7.81 10.10 -14.28
CA CYS A 246 -8.72 9.74 -15.37
C CYS A 246 -9.88 10.74 -15.55
N GLY A 247 -10.05 11.73 -14.68
CA GLY A 247 -11.11 12.74 -14.81
C GLY A 247 -12.53 12.19 -14.62
N ILE A 248 -12.72 11.14 -13.82
CA ILE A 248 -14.03 10.50 -13.62
C ILE A 248 -15.02 11.50 -12.98
N THR A 249 -16.22 11.63 -13.58
CA THR A 249 -17.23 12.62 -13.19
C THR A 249 -17.82 12.41 -11.79
N ARG A 250 -17.88 11.16 -11.31
CA ARG A 250 -18.41 10.78 -9.98
C ARG A 250 -17.34 10.03 -9.17
N PRO A 251 -16.29 10.73 -8.70
CA PRO A 251 -15.12 10.08 -8.11
C PRO A 251 -15.42 9.29 -6.83
N ASN A 252 -16.36 9.77 -6.01
CA ASN A 252 -16.77 9.06 -4.78
C ASN A 252 -17.43 7.71 -5.07
N ILE A 253 -18.35 7.67 -6.04
CA ILE A 253 -19.05 6.44 -6.41
C ILE A 253 -18.05 5.44 -7.02
N ALA A 254 -17.13 5.93 -7.85
CA ALA A 254 -16.09 5.10 -8.43
C ALA A 254 -15.19 4.48 -7.35
N LEU A 255 -14.71 5.27 -6.37
CA LEU A 255 -13.86 4.74 -5.32
C LEU A 255 -14.59 3.72 -4.44
N ILE A 256 -15.85 4.01 -4.10
CA ILE A 256 -16.70 3.10 -3.36
C ILE A 256 -16.87 1.79 -4.13
N ALA A 257 -17.24 1.85 -5.41
CA ALA A 257 -17.44 0.66 -6.25
C ALA A 257 -16.17 -0.19 -6.37
N ILE A 258 -14.99 0.44 -6.57
CA ILE A 258 -13.70 -0.26 -6.59
C ILE A 258 -13.43 -0.92 -5.24
N THR A 259 -13.61 -0.20 -4.13
CA THR A 259 -13.37 -0.73 -2.79
C THR A 259 -14.27 -1.93 -2.52
N THR A 260 -15.56 -1.81 -2.83
CA THR A 260 -16.54 -2.90 -2.70
C THR A 260 -16.14 -4.10 -3.56
N PHE A 261 -15.79 -3.87 -4.83
CA PHE A 261 -15.33 -4.94 -5.72
C PHE A 261 -14.12 -5.67 -5.14
N LEU A 262 -13.08 -4.96 -4.69
CA LEU A 262 -11.87 -5.57 -4.13
C LEU A 262 -12.15 -6.40 -2.87
N ILE A 263 -13.10 -5.98 -2.04
CA ILE A 263 -13.48 -6.75 -0.84
C ILE A 263 -14.18 -8.05 -1.23
N PHE A 264 -15.15 -8.00 -2.14
CA PHE A 264 -15.93 -9.18 -2.53
C PHE A 264 -15.17 -10.13 -3.45
N ASP A 265 -14.28 -9.61 -4.29
CA ASP A 265 -13.41 -10.40 -5.18
C ASP A 265 -12.37 -11.20 -4.37
N GLY A 266 -12.02 -10.77 -3.16
CA GLY A 266 -10.98 -11.38 -2.32
C GLY A 266 -11.27 -12.78 -1.76
N ALA A 267 -12.44 -13.36 -2.06
CA ALA A 267 -12.84 -14.67 -1.54
C ALA A 267 -11.96 -15.84 -2.04
N GLN A 268 -11.39 -15.71 -3.24
CA GLN A 268 -10.51 -16.71 -3.86
C GLN A 268 -9.05 -16.24 -3.88
N GLY A 269 -8.09 -17.15 -3.75
CA GLY A 269 -6.67 -16.78 -3.53
C GLY A 269 -5.95 -16.13 -4.72
N PHE A 270 -6.51 -16.23 -5.94
CA PHE A 270 -5.92 -15.72 -7.19
C PHE A 270 -6.78 -14.65 -7.83
N THR A 271 -7.31 -13.74 -7.03
CA THR A 271 -8.16 -12.63 -7.47
C THR A 271 -7.55 -11.28 -7.13
N PHE A 272 -7.99 -10.23 -7.81
CA PHE A 272 -7.49 -8.88 -7.57
C PHE A 272 -7.68 -8.46 -6.11
N GLY A 273 -8.84 -8.78 -5.54
CA GLY A 273 -9.13 -8.57 -4.12
C GLY A 273 -8.13 -9.25 -3.18
N SER A 274 -7.70 -10.47 -3.48
CA SER A 274 -6.73 -11.19 -2.64
C SER A 274 -5.32 -10.60 -2.72
N PHE A 275 -4.88 -10.19 -3.91
CA PHE A 275 -3.62 -9.48 -4.10
C PHE A 275 -3.61 -8.10 -3.43
N GLN A 276 -4.77 -7.47 -3.30
CA GLN A 276 -4.88 -6.10 -2.79
C GLN A 276 -5.32 -6.00 -1.32
N GLY A 277 -5.74 -7.12 -0.74
CA GLY A 277 -6.00 -7.29 0.69
C GLY A 277 -4.93 -8.19 1.34
N PRO A 278 -5.25 -9.45 1.66
CA PRO A 278 -4.43 -10.30 2.54
C PRO A 278 -3.00 -10.57 2.04
N ARG A 279 -2.74 -10.47 0.73
CA ARG A 279 -1.44 -10.76 0.11
C ARG A 279 -0.66 -9.50 -0.30
N ILE A 280 -1.18 -8.30 -0.02
CA ILE A 280 -0.60 -7.04 -0.53
C ILE A 280 0.80 -6.75 -0.02
N TRP A 281 1.19 -7.31 1.13
CA TRP A 281 2.52 -7.16 1.70
C TRP A 281 3.60 -7.91 0.89
N GLN A 282 3.23 -8.88 0.06
CA GLN A 282 4.15 -9.61 -0.82
C GLN A 282 4.64 -8.69 -1.95
N GLY A 283 5.90 -8.84 -2.40
CA GLY A 283 6.50 -7.91 -3.37
C GLY A 283 5.74 -7.82 -4.70
N LYS A 284 5.30 -8.97 -5.23
CA LYS A 284 4.49 -9.05 -6.46
C LYS A 284 3.17 -8.29 -6.34
N SER A 285 2.49 -8.47 -5.22
CA SER A 285 1.18 -7.90 -4.93
C SER A 285 1.29 -6.40 -4.71
N PHE A 286 2.27 -5.97 -3.92
CA PHE A 286 2.56 -4.56 -3.67
C PHE A 286 2.87 -3.82 -4.98
N PHE A 287 3.67 -4.44 -5.85
CA PHE A 287 3.98 -3.86 -7.16
C PHE A 287 2.71 -3.63 -7.99
N LEU A 288 1.85 -4.65 -8.12
CA LEU A 288 0.60 -4.57 -8.88
C LEU A 288 -0.41 -3.60 -8.26
N ALA A 289 -0.50 -3.57 -6.93
CA ALA A 289 -1.53 -2.82 -6.22
C ALA A 289 -1.21 -1.33 -6.00
N ILE A 290 0.07 -0.98 -5.93
CA ILE A 290 0.52 0.35 -5.51
C ILE A 290 1.47 0.96 -6.54
N VAL A 291 2.56 0.25 -6.88
CA VAL A 291 3.62 0.81 -7.75
C VAL A 291 3.09 1.02 -9.16
N LEU A 292 2.50 -0.01 -9.77
CA LEU A 292 2.02 0.02 -11.15
C LEU A 292 0.92 1.09 -11.36
N PRO A 293 -0.11 1.21 -10.50
CA PRO A 293 -1.11 2.25 -10.67
C PRO A 293 -0.54 3.65 -10.44
N LEU A 294 0.45 3.84 -9.56
CA LEU A 294 1.12 5.14 -9.39
C LEU A 294 1.94 5.54 -10.63
N LEU A 295 2.60 4.58 -11.28
CA LEU A 295 3.26 4.81 -12.57
C LEU A 295 2.23 5.22 -13.63
N PHE A 296 1.09 4.53 -13.67
CA PHE A 296 0.00 4.87 -14.57
C PHE A 296 -0.53 6.30 -14.36
N VAL A 297 -0.65 6.75 -13.11
CA VAL A 297 -0.98 8.15 -12.79
C VAL A 297 0.06 9.12 -13.38
N GLN A 298 1.36 8.80 -13.30
CA GLN A 298 2.38 9.67 -13.87
C GLN A 298 2.34 9.71 -15.39
N ILE A 299 2.13 8.55 -16.04
CA ILE A 299 2.00 8.47 -17.49
C ILE A 299 0.83 9.32 -17.97
N ILE A 300 -0.36 9.19 -17.37
CA ILE A 300 -1.52 10.00 -17.72
C ILE A 300 -1.21 11.50 -17.59
N ARG A 301 -0.48 11.90 -16.56
CA ARG A 301 -0.13 13.31 -16.35
C ARG A 301 0.80 13.84 -17.42
N VAL A 302 1.82 13.09 -17.79
CA VAL A 302 2.74 13.48 -18.87
C VAL A 302 1.95 13.65 -20.17
N LEU A 303 1.12 12.66 -20.53
CA LEU A 303 0.30 12.71 -21.75
C LEU A 303 -0.70 13.88 -21.76
N ASN A 304 -1.24 14.26 -20.59
CA ASN A 304 -2.16 15.40 -20.48
C ASN A 304 -1.46 16.76 -20.47
N VAL A 305 -0.18 16.82 -20.08
CA VAL A 305 0.62 18.06 -20.20
C VAL A 305 0.86 18.39 -21.67
N ASP A 306 1.25 17.39 -22.47
CA ASP A 306 1.54 17.59 -23.90
C ASP A 306 0.31 18.06 -24.68
N ARG A 307 -0.88 17.55 -24.33
CA ARG A 307 -2.17 17.98 -24.92
C ARG A 307 -2.56 19.43 -24.66
N ASN A 308 -2.08 20.04 -23.57
CA ASN A 308 -2.38 21.44 -23.24
C ASN A 308 -1.34 22.43 -23.80
N THR A 309 -0.29 21.91 -24.43
CA THR A 309 0.79 22.69 -25.05
C THR A 309 0.79 22.66 -26.57
N ALA A 310 -0.07 21.83 -27.18
CA ALA A 310 -0.38 21.79 -28.60
C ALA A 310 -1.66 22.60 -28.88
#